data_AF-A0A728FQR7-F1
#
_entry.id   AF-A0A728FQR7-F1
#
_cell.length_a   1.000
_cell.length_b   1.000
_cell.length_c   1.000
_cell.angle_alpha   90.00
_cell.angle_beta   90.00
_cell.angle_gamma   90.00
#
_symmetry.space_group_name_H-M   'P 1'
#
loop_
_entity.id
_entity.type
_entity.pdbx_description
1 polymer ?
#
loop_
_entity_poly.entity_id
_entity_poly.type
_entity_poly.pdbx_seq_one_letter_code
_entity_poly.pdbx_strand_id
1 'polypeptide(L)'
;MIKRKWSILFLLGLSFASVCQAGGDIDALYSRIAQKDIQALNELKALAKDNNAQALAELGFIYEYGVSVSVDIPQAIKYYEQACDLDGDYG
;
A
#
# COMPACT_ATOMS: atom_id res chain seq x y z
N MET A 1 -51.73 -12.50 -0.27
CA MET A 1 -51.32 -13.87 0.11
C MET A 1 -49.81 -14.00 -0.05
N ILE A 2 -49.12 -14.29 1.04
CA ILE A 2 -47.67 -14.54 1.11
C ILE A 2 -47.40 -15.97 0.62
N LYS A 3 -46.43 -16.18 -0.28
CA LYS A 3 -45.64 -17.42 -0.35
C LYS A 3 -44.15 -17.13 -0.61
N ARG A 4 -43.41 -17.18 0.49
CA ARG A 4 -42.01 -17.59 0.64
C ARG A 4 -41.75 -18.86 -0.20
N LYS A 5 -40.58 -19.21 -0.74
CA LYS A 5 -39.22 -19.22 -0.16
C LYS A 5 -38.26 -19.74 -1.25
N TRP A 6 -37.03 -19.23 -1.22
CA TRP A 6 -35.78 -19.96 -1.49
C TRP A 6 -35.39 -20.36 -2.92
N SER A 7 -34.20 -19.89 -3.29
CA SER A 7 -33.09 -20.69 -3.83
C SER A 7 -32.62 -20.38 -5.26
N ILE A 8 -31.45 -19.75 -5.29
CA ILE A 8 -30.25 -20.14 -6.07
C ILE A 8 -30.25 -19.81 -7.58
N LEU A 9 -29.47 -18.76 -7.92
CA LEU A 9 -28.38 -18.77 -8.93
C LEU A 9 -27.71 -17.37 -8.84
N PHE A 10 -26.68 -17.12 -8.03
CA PHE A 10 -25.25 -17.40 -8.21
C PHE A 10 -24.69 -17.07 -9.61
N LEU A 11 -23.87 -15.99 -9.63
CA LEU A 11 -22.61 -15.79 -10.37
C LEU A 11 -22.50 -14.78 -11.51
N LEU A 12 -21.47 -13.95 -11.31
CA LEU A 12 -20.61 -13.30 -12.30
C LEU A 12 -21.17 -12.05 -12.97
N GLY A 13 -21.24 -11.00 -12.16
CA GLY A 13 -21.18 -9.61 -12.60
C GLY A 13 -20.36 -8.76 -11.65
N LEU A 14 -19.34 -9.33 -10.99
CA LEU A 14 -18.26 -8.54 -10.40
C LEU A 14 -17.44 -7.99 -11.56
N SER A 15 -18.01 -6.99 -12.25
CA SER A 15 -17.21 -6.04 -12.99
C SER A 15 -16.22 -5.52 -11.96
N PHE A 16 -15.01 -6.03 -12.08
CA PHE A 16 -13.80 -5.57 -11.43
C PHE A 16 -13.93 -4.06 -11.36
N ALA A 17 -14.24 -3.55 -10.17
CA ALA A 17 -14.00 -2.16 -9.91
C ALA A 17 -12.51 -2.02 -10.19
N SER A 18 -12.19 -1.36 -11.30
CA SER A 18 -10.89 -0.79 -11.56
C SER A 18 -10.59 0.13 -10.39
N VAL A 19 -10.15 -0.44 -9.27
CA VAL A 19 -9.37 0.25 -8.27
C VAL A 19 -7.97 0.35 -8.89
N CYS A 20 -7.88 1.18 -9.93
CA CYS A 20 -6.68 1.95 -10.17
C CYS A 20 -6.79 3.17 -9.25
N GLN A 21 -6.66 2.95 -7.94
CA GLN A 21 -6.39 4.03 -7.00
C GLN A 21 -4.95 3.82 -6.55
N ALA A 22 -4.00 4.17 -7.42
CA ALA A 22 -2.58 3.94 -7.17
C ALA A 22 -1.86 5.13 -6.52
N GLY A 23 -2.58 6.20 -6.12
CA GLY A 23 -1.96 7.42 -5.59
C GLY A 23 -2.60 8.04 -4.35
N GLY A 24 -3.84 7.66 -3.98
CA GLY A 24 -4.54 8.25 -2.83
C GLY A 24 -4.37 7.51 -1.50
N ASP A 25 -3.83 6.29 -1.55
CA ASP A 25 -3.90 5.35 -0.41
C ASP A 25 -2.65 5.37 0.50
N ILE A 26 -1.55 6.04 0.11
CA ILE A 26 -0.29 5.97 0.87
C ILE A 26 -0.42 6.58 2.28
N ASP A 27 -1.06 7.75 2.42
CA ASP A 27 -1.31 8.37 3.74
C ASP A 27 -2.22 7.51 4.64
N ALA A 28 -3.22 6.87 4.01
CA ALA A 28 -4.12 5.96 4.70
C ALA A 28 -3.37 4.69 5.16
N LEU A 29 -2.48 4.16 4.32
CA LEU A 29 -1.59 3.06 4.67
C LEU A 29 -0.66 3.44 5.81
N TYR A 30 -0.03 4.61 5.77
CA TYR A 30 0.84 5.10 6.85
C TYR A 30 0.10 5.12 8.20
N SER A 31 -1.12 5.67 8.22
CA SER A 31 -1.95 5.70 9.43
C SER A 31 -2.26 4.30 9.97
N ARG A 32 -2.48 3.31 9.09
CA ARG A 32 -2.68 1.91 9.47
C ARG A 32 -1.39 1.26 9.97
N ILE A 33 -0.25 1.55 9.33
CA ILE A 33 1.07 1.08 9.77
C ILE A 33 1.36 1.60 11.18
N ALA A 34 1.05 2.87 11.47
CA ALA A 34 1.17 3.41 12.83
C ALA A 34 0.30 2.67 13.87
N GLN A 35 -0.83 2.09 13.45
CA GLN A 35 -1.70 1.21 14.25
C GLN A 35 -1.18 -0.23 14.36
N LYS A 36 0.06 -0.49 13.92
CA LYS A 36 0.69 -1.80 13.85
C LYS A 36 0.05 -2.79 12.87
N ASP A 37 -0.59 -2.28 11.82
CA ASP A 37 -1.13 -3.09 10.76
C ASP A 37 -0.02 -3.54 9.79
N ILE A 38 0.41 -4.79 9.94
CA ILE A 38 1.43 -5.41 9.08
C ILE A 38 0.93 -5.58 7.65
N GLN A 39 -0.37 -5.69 7.43
CA GLN A 39 -0.93 -5.82 6.09
C GLN A 39 -0.73 -4.52 5.31
N ALA A 40 -0.98 -3.36 5.95
CA ALA A 40 -0.73 -2.06 5.37
C ALA A 40 0.75 -1.84 5.01
N LEU A 41 1.68 -2.35 5.83
CA LEU A 41 3.11 -2.32 5.52
C LEU A 41 3.44 -3.13 4.26
N ASN A 42 2.82 -4.29 4.08
CA ASN A 42 3.02 -5.11 2.89
C ASN A 42 2.40 -4.47 1.64
N GLU A 43 1.24 -3.83 1.77
CA GLU A 43 0.59 -3.05 0.71
C GLU A 43 1.51 -1.89 0.28
N LEU A 44 2.09 -1.14 1.22
CA LEU A 44 3.05 -0.07 0.94
C LEU A 44 4.31 -0.60 0.24
N LYS A 45 4.83 -1.76 0.67
CA LYS A 45 5.95 -2.45 0.00
C LYS A 45 5.63 -2.89 -1.42
N ALA A 46 4.38 -3.26 -1.71
CA ALA A 46 3.96 -3.60 -3.06
C ALA A 46 3.94 -2.34 -3.94
N LEU A 47 3.41 -1.23 -3.43
CA LEU A 47 3.42 0.06 -4.15
C LEU A 47 4.86 0.52 -4.46
N ALA A 48 5.78 0.35 -3.51
CA ALA A 48 7.19 0.65 -3.73
C ALA A 48 7.84 -0.18 -4.85
N LYS A 49 7.36 -1.42 -5.09
CA LYS A 49 7.85 -2.26 -6.21
C LYS A 49 7.34 -1.81 -7.57
N ASP A 50 6.19 -1.13 -7.61
CA ASP A 50 5.65 -0.53 -8.83
C ASP A 50 6.32 0.81 -9.17
N ASN A 51 7.56 1.02 -8.72
CA ASN A 51 8.37 2.22 -8.92
C ASN A 51 7.69 3.51 -8.42
N ASN A 52 6.88 3.41 -7.37
CA ASN A 52 6.30 4.58 -6.74
C ASN A 52 7.33 5.22 -5.79
N ALA A 53 7.96 6.32 -6.23
CA ALA A 53 8.95 7.06 -5.46
C ALA A 53 8.42 7.53 -4.10
N GLN A 54 7.13 7.94 -4.02
CA GLN A 54 6.51 8.34 -2.77
C GLN A 54 6.41 7.15 -1.79
N ALA A 55 5.99 5.97 -2.25
CA ALA A 55 5.92 4.79 -1.39
C ALA A 55 7.30 4.35 -0.86
N LEU A 56 8.35 4.51 -1.67
CA LEU A 56 9.73 4.27 -1.24
C LEU A 56 10.18 5.26 -0.17
N ALA A 57 9.88 6.55 -0.34
CA ALA A 57 10.18 7.57 0.67
C ALA A 57 9.48 7.28 2.01
N GLU A 58 8.21 6.89 1.98
CA GLU A 58 7.47 6.52 3.19
C GLU A 58 8.03 5.27 3.88
N LEU A 59 8.48 4.27 3.11
CA LEU A 59 9.19 3.12 3.69
C LEU A 59 10.50 3.55 4.34
N GLY A 60 11.25 4.45 3.72
CA GLY A 60 12.43 5.07 4.32
C GLY A 60 12.11 5.66 5.69
N PHE A 61 11.06 6.47 5.77
CA PHE A 61 10.61 7.10 7.02
C PHE A 61 10.21 6.06 8.08
N ILE A 62 9.46 5.03 7.69
CA ILE A 62 9.03 3.96 8.60
C ILE A 62 10.22 3.25 9.24
N TYR A 63 11.25 2.93 8.46
CA TYR A 63 12.45 2.25 8.96
C TYR A 63 13.39 3.19 9.73
N GLU A 64 13.41 4.48 9.39
CA GLU A 64 14.19 5.50 10.11
C GLU A 64 13.67 5.70 11.54
N TYR A 65 12.36 5.86 11.68
CA TYR A 65 11.72 6.13 12.97
C TYR A 65 11.22 4.87 13.70
N GLY A 66 11.23 3.71 13.04
CA GLY A 66 10.74 2.46 13.61
C GLY A 66 9.22 2.44 13.80
N VAL A 67 8.47 2.98 12.83
CA VAL A 67 7.00 3.02 12.89
C VAL A 67 6.45 1.61 12.65
N SER A 68 6.01 0.93 13.72
CA SER A 68 5.56 -0.47 13.66
C SER A 68 6.61 -1.49 13.17
N VAL A 69 7.86 -1.08 13.01
CA VAL A 69 9.00 -1.93 12.69
C VAL A 69 10.16 -1.57 13.60
N SER A 70 11.17 -2.42 13.69
CA SER A 70 12.42 -2.03 14.33
C SER A 70 13.15 -0.99 13.48
N VAL A 71 13.78 -0.02 14.13
CA VAL A 71 14.61 0.98 13.47
C VAL A 71 15.74 0.28 12.69
N ASP A 72 15.86 0.62 11.41
CA ASP A 72 16.92 0.15 10.51
C ASP A 72 17.32 1.29 9.57
N ILE A 73 18.26 2.10 10.04
CA ILE A 73 18.76 3.28 9.29
C ILE A 73 19.42 2.86 7.96
N PRO A 74 20.28 1.82 7.89
CA PRO A 74 20.82 1.36 6.62
C PRO A 74 19.74 0.97 5.60
N GLN A 75 18.65 0.33 6.05
CA GLN A 75 17.53 0.00 5.18
C GLN A 75 16.75 1.26 4.75
N ALA A 76 16.53 2.21 5.65
CA ALA A 76 15.88 3.48 5.34
C ALA A 76 16.60 4.25 4.24
N ILE A 77 17.93 4.39 4.35
CA ILE A 77 18.78 5.07 3.36
C ILE A 77 18.60 4.44 1.98
N LYS A 78 18.62 3.10 1.89
CA LYS A 78 18.42 2.41 0.60
C LYS A 78 17.08 2.75 -0.04
N TYR A 79 16.01 2.82 0.74
CA TYR A 79 14.70 3.19 0.20
C TYR A 79 14.67 4.64 -0.28
N TYR A 80 15.30 5.57 0.45
CA TYR A 80 15.42 6.96 0.00
C TYR A 80 16.28 7.10 -1.26
N GLU A 81 17.40 6.39 -1.36
CA GLU A 81 18.23 6.35 -2.57
C GLU A 81 17.41 5.88 -3.78
N GLN A 82 16.66 4.78 -3.63
CA GLN A 82 15.78 4.27 -4.68
C GLN A 82 14.68 5.27 -5.07
N ALA A 83 14.11 5.99 -4.09
CA ALA A 83 13.11 7.02 -4.37
C ALA A 83 13.72 8.18 -5.19
N CYS A 84 14.91 8.65 -4.82
CA CYS A 84 15.63 9.70 -5.54
C CYS A 84 16.05 9.26 -6.94
N ASP A 85 16.51 8.02 -7.11
CA ASP A 85 16.87 7.48 -8.42
C ASP A 85 15.67 7.44 -9.37
N LEU A 86 14.48 7.07 -8.86
CA LEU A 86 13.26 7.08 -9.65
C LEU A 86 12.80 8.50 -9.98
N ASP A 87 12.79 9.41 -9.02
CA ASP A 87 12.40 10.81 -9.26
C ASP A 87 13.33 11.50 -10.27
N GLY A 88 14.62 11.16 -10.25
CA GLY A 88 15.61 11.65 -11.21
C GLY A 88 15.50 11.08 -12.63
N ASP A 89 14.90 9.88 -12.81
CA ASP A 89 14.72 9.23 -14.13
C ASP A 89 13.50 9.76 -14.89
N TYR A 90 12.54 10.41 -14.20
CA TYR A 90 11.39 11.06 -14.84
C TYR A 90 11.69 12.49 -15.36
N GLY A 91 12.95 12.92 -15.35
CA GLY A 91 13.43 14.26 -15.74
C GLY A 91 13.77 14.46 -17.21
#